data_AF-A0A6G2K5L8-F1
#
_entry.id   AF-A0A6G2K5L8-F1
#
_cell.length_a   1.000
_cell.length_b   1.000
_cell.length_c   1.000
_cell.angle_alpha   90.00
_cell.angle_beta   90.00
_cell.angle_gamma   90.00
#
_symmetry.space_group_name_H-M   'P 1'
#
loop_
_entity.id
_entity.type
_entity.pdbx_description
1 polymer ?
#
loop_
_entity_poly.entity_id
_entity_poly.type
_entity_poly.pdbx_seq_one_letter_code
_entity_poly.pdbx_strand_id
1 'polypeptide(L)' 'MTEQLADRYLDIEVDVLDDAGVRTVTDNALARAGCTWEELQQQAKAGSFSSEMTQRAWFVVSSFEPSPA' A
#
# COMPACT_ATOMS: atom_id res chain seq x y z
N MET A 1 -27.36 34.32 3.62
CA MET A 1 -27.32 33.06 2.84
C MET A 1 -25.92 32.90 2.26
N THR A 2 -24.93 32.67 3.12
CA THR A 2 -23.48 32.68 2.75
C THR A 2 -22.65 31.74 3.62
N GLU A 3 -23.25 30.70 4.23
CA GLU A 3 -22.53 29.77 5.10
C GLU A 3 -22.63 28.31 4.62
N GLN A 4 -22.65 28.09 3.30
CA GLN A 4 -22.80 26.75 2.71
C GLN A 4 -21.61 26.32 1.84
N LEU A 5 -20.40 26.85 2.11
CA LEU A 5 -19.20 26.53 1.33
C LEU A 5 -18.00 26.05 2.16
N ALA A 6 -18.08 26.01 3.49
CA ALA A 6 -16.97 25.58 4.34
C ALA A 6 -16.93 24.06 4.60
N ASP A 7 -18.03 23.33 4.34
CA ASP A 7 -18.18 21.89 4.67
C ASP A 7 -17.68 20.95 3.57
N ARG A 8 -16.55 21.28 2.93
CA ARG A 8 -15.91 20.31 2.03
C ARG A 8 -14.41 20.49 1.88
N TYR A 9 -13.75 20.87 2.97
CA TYR A 9 -12.36 20.47 3.11
C TYR A 9 -12.39 19.04 3.66
N LEU A 10 -12.16 18.05 2.79
CA LEU A 10 -11.82 16.72 3.25
C LEU A 10 -10.47 16.87 3.96
N ASP A 11 -10.47 16.88 5.29
CA ASP A 11 -9.22 16.86 6.06
C ASP A 11 -8.56 15.52 5.77
N ILE A 12 -7.58 15.52 4.87
CA ILE A 12 -6.78 14.33 4.59
C ILE A 12 -5.71 14.29 5.68
N GLU A 13 -5.93 13.43 6.67
CA GLU A 13 -4.94 13.12 7.69
C GLU A 13 -3.86 12.23 7.06
N VAL A 14 -2.60 12.67 7.17
CA VAL A 14 -1.43 11.93 6.69
C VAL A 14 -0.57 11.58 7.90
N ASP A 15 -0.52 10.30 8.23
CA ASP A 15 0.38 9.79 9.26
C ASP A 15 1.76 9.49 8.68
N VAL A 16 2.81 9.92 9.40
CA VAL A 16 4.19 9.52 9.12
C VAL A 16 4.48 8.28 9.96
N LEU A 17 4.63 7.13 9.30
CA LEU A 17 4.95 5.86 9.94
C LEU A 17 6.46 5.67 10.04
N ASP A 18 6.90 5.07 11.15
CA ASP A 18 8.25 4.51 11.26
C ASP A 18 8.37 3.14 10.57
N ASP A 19 9.57 2.57 10.50
CA ASP A 19 9.83 1.28 9.84
C ASP A 19 8.94 0.14 10.38
N ALA A 20 8.63 0.12 11.68
CA ALA A 20 7.74 -0.89 12.26
C ALA A 20 6.27 -0.65 11.86
N GLY A 21 5.87 0.62 11.72
CA GLY A 21 4.57 1.01 11.18
C GLY A 21 4.40 0.57 9.73
N VAL A 22 5.39 0.85 8.87
CA VAL A 22 5.43 0.39 7.48
C VAL A 22 5.32 -1.13 7.41
N ARG A 23 6.12 -1.86 8.21
CA ARG A 23 6.08 -3.33 8.25
C ARG A 23 4.70 -3.86 8.62
N THR A 24 4.03 -3.24 9.59
CA THR A 24 2.68 -3.66 10.01
C THR A 24 1.64 -3.45 8.91
N VAL A 25 1.72 -2.35 8.16
CA VAL A 25 0.84 -2.09 7.01
C VAL A 25 1.10 -3.09 5.89
N THR A 26 2.38 -3.39 5.62
CA THR A 26 2.78 -4.40 4.64
C THR A 26 2.25 -5.79 5.00
N ASP A 27 2.45 -6.26 6.24
CA ASP A 27 1.96 -7.58 6.70
C ASP A 27 0.44 -7.70 6.55
N ASN A 28 -0.30 -6.63 6.88
CA ASN A 28 -1.75 -6.60 6.68
C ASN A 28 -2.14 -6.67 5.19
N ALA A 29 -1.40 -6.01 4.30
CA ALA A 29 -1.65 -6.08 2.86
C ALA A 29 -1.38 -7.49 2.31
N LEU A 30 -0.29 -8.13 2.75
CA LEU A 30 0.07 -9.51 2.40
C LEU A 30 -1.00 -10.51 2.87
N ALA A 31 -1.45 -10.39 4.13
CA ALA A 31 -2.49 -11.23 4.69
C ALA A 31 -3.81 -11.10 3.93
N ARG A 32 -4.19 -9.88 3.53
CA ARG A 32 -5.40 -9.63 2.72
C ARG A 32 -5.30 -10.19 1.30
N ALA A 33 -4.11 -10.17 0.72
CA ALA A 33 -3.84 -10.77 -0.59
C ALA A 33 -3.69 -12.30 -0.51
N GLY A 34 -3.53 -12.87 0.69
CA GLY A 34 -3.35 -14.30 0.89
C GLY A 34 -2.03 -14.83 0.31
N CYS A 35 -0.99 -13.99 0.28
CA CYS A 35 0.32 -14.35 -0.28
C CYS A 35 1.46 -13.81 0.61
N THR A 36 2.62 -14.44 0.48
CA THR A 36 3.85 -14.02 1.15
C THR A 36 4.60 -12.96 0.34
N TRP A 37 5.51 -12.25 1.01
CA TRP A 37 6.43 -11.28 0.38
C TRP A 37 7.22 -11.89 -0.79
N GLU A 38 7.69 -13.12 -0.62
CA GLU A 38 8.53 -13.80 -1.61
C GLU A 38 7.72 -14.18 -2.85
N GLU A 39 6.49 -14.67 -2.67
CA GLU A 39 5.56 -14.95 -3.77
C GLU A 39 5.17 -13.67 -4.53
N LEU A 40 5.04 -12.55 -3.81
CA LEU A 40 4.77 -11.24 -4.41
C LEU A 40 5.94 -10.76 -5.27
N GLN A 41 7.17 -10.86 -4.77
CA GLN A 41 8.36 -10.54 -5.54
C GLN A 41 8.51 -11.44 -6.78
N GLN A 42 8.20 -12.73 -6.67
CA GLN A 42 8.26 -13.66 -7.81
C GLN A 42 7.22 -13.29 -8.88
N GLN A 43 5.98 -12.96 -8.47
CA GLN A 43 4.92 -12.53 -9.38
C GLN A 43 5.25 -11.19 -10.05
N ALA A 44 5.81 -10.24 -9.31
CA ALA A 44 6.28 -8.97 -9.86
C ALA A 44 7.39 -9.17 -10.90
N LYS A 45 8.39 -10.03 -10.60
CA LYS A 45 9.45 -10.39 -11.56
C LYS A 45 8.91 -11.10 -12.80
N ALA A 46 7.86 -11.91 -12.64
CA ALA A 46 7.18 -12.57 -13.75
C ALA A 46 6.29 -11.62 -14.57
N GLY A 47 6.02 -10.41 -14.07
CA GLY A 47 5.15 -9.43 -14.72
C GLY A 47 3.67 -9.81 -14.71
N SER A 48 3.26 -10.76 -13.87
CA SER A 48 1.88 -11.26 -13.80
C SER A 48 1.49 -11.58 -12.37
N PHE A 49 0.31 -11.13 -11.96
CA PHE A 49 -0.24 -11.36 -10.63
C PHE A 49 -1.35 -12.40 -10.69
N SER A 50 -1.39 -13.26 -9.67
CA SER A 50 -2.42 -14.27 -9.48
C SER A 50 -3.80 -13.68 -9.18
N SER A 51 -3.86 -12.48 -8.61
CA SER A 51 -5.12 -11.78 -8.30
C SER A 51 -4.96 -10.26 -8.31
N GLU A 52 -6.08 -9.54 -8.43
CA GLU A 52 -6.12 -8.09 -8.26
C GLU A 52 -5.63 -7.67 -6.86
N MET A 53 -5.93 -8.46 -5.82
CA MET A 53 -5.49 -8.17 -4.45
C MET A 53 -3.97 -8.26 -4.33
N THR A 54 -3.35 -9.24 -4.99
CA THR A 54 -1.88 -9.36 -5.05
C THR A 54 -1.27 -8.18 -5.80
N GLN A 55 -1.86 -7.77 -6.93
CA GLN A 55 -1.40 -6.59 -7.66
C GLN A 55 -1.49 -5.30 -6.82
N ARG A 56 -2.57 -5.14 -6.05
CA ARG A 56 -2.75 -3.99 -5.16
C ARG A 56 -1.79 -4.02 -3.97
N ALA A 57 -1.53 -5.20 -3.41
CA ALA A 57 -0.52 -5.38 -2.37
C ALA A 57 0.86 -5.00 -2.90
N TRP A 58 1.23 -5.42 -4.12
CA TRP A 58 2.48 -5.03 -4.76
C TRP A 58 2.63 -3.51 -4.87
N PHE A 59 1.59 -2.79 -5.33
CA PHE A 59 1.66 -1.33 -5.48
C PHE A 59 1.93 -0.61 -4.15
N VAL A 60 1.29 -1.04 -3.06
CA VAL A 60 1.53 -0.49 -1.72
C VAL A 60 2.97 -0.77 -1.31
N VAL A 61 3.40 -2.01 -1.50
CA VAL A 61 4.69 -2.52 -1.06
C VAL A 61 5.89 -1.95 -1.82
N SER A 62 5.80 -1.82 -3.15
CA SER A 62 6.89 -1.34 -4.00
C SER A 62 7.29 0.10 -3.68
N SER A 63 6.38 0.85 -3.05
CA SER A 63 6.64 2.23 -2.59
C SER A 63 7.67 2.29 -1.46
N PHE A 64 7.96 1.17 -0.80
CA PHE A 64 8.88 1.07 0.32
C PHE A 64 10.18 0.32 -0.02
N GLU A 65 10.36 -0.14 -1.27
CA GLU A 65 11.61 -0.77 -1.65
C GLU A 65 12.73 0.28 -1.66
N PRO A 66 13.85 0.07 -0.92
CA PRO A 66 15.00 0.93 -1.06
C PRO A 66 15.49 0.83 -2.51
N SER A 67 15.69 1.99 -3.16
CA SER A 67 16.29 2.07 -4.48
C SER A 67 17.51 1.15 -4.56
N PRO A 68 17.62 0.25 -5.55
CA PRO A 68 18.86 -0.47 -5.77
C PRO A 68 19.96 0.57 -5.98
N ALA A 69 20.97 0.54 -5.11
CA ALA A 69 22.17 1.38 -5.19
C ALA A 69 23.00 1.08 -6.45
#